data_AF-M3APL6-F1
#
_entry.id   AF-M3APL6-F1
#
_cell.length_a   1.000
_cell.length_b   1.000
_cell.length_c   1.000
_cell.angle_alpha   90.00
_cell.angle_beta   90.00
_cell.angle_gamma   90.00
#
_symmetry.space_group_name_H-M   'P 1'
#
loop_
_entity.id
_entity.type
_entity.pdbx_description
1 polymer ?
#
loop_
_entity_poly.entity_id
_entity_poly.type
_entity_poly.pdbx_seq_one_letter_code
_entity_poly.pdbx_strand_id
1 'polypeptide(L)'
;MTGSVHGVHLVGSVPLPDAESVFRQCVAAVPNRLKRIPDGETGNRQLFTTFQAAAFDVYPAMKTHFIHNAPINNNDFTPEQIDEGVEVLKNADIETGYDTVAIASYEVFRKLREERVIPEGVRFQVSLPTVANVIMPFVQKAFIQRVEPIYEAALFKAMRRIQDAIPHQDLAFQLDIAADTAFWEATDPQNVKENDGLLWFQPWWTGDVKDYCTDYIVRFCSQVDQDVELGMHNCYGDMQHRHWHEPKSLAVVVERQKRVMEASPHPMNFFHMPVPKSAVQRPEVGLTKYLSPLKELLPLIERDGTDVYLGLVHEYKKELTEEMIEAVKETIPGLQFGVATECGGGRMDWPAFEDALKIAAQVTKASEENDPVDLSATAGASHSSESDDETATTQTVI
;
A
#
# COMPACT_ATOMS: atom_id res chain seq x y z
N MET A 1 -13.99 -18.94 -21.11
CA MET A 1 -12.76 -18.31 -21.63
C MET A 1 -11.71 -18.44 -20.54
N THR A 2 -10.53 -18.97 -20.85
CA THR A 2 -9.42 -19.00 -19.87
C THR A 2 -9.05 -17.56 -19.51
N GLY A 3 -8.87 -17.25 -18.22
CA GLY A 3 -8.59 -15.87 -17.76
C GLY A 3 -7.35 -15.29 -18.46
N SER A 4 -7.40 -14.00 -18.82
CA SER A 4 -6.26 -13.32 -19.43
C SER A 4 -5.52 -12.47 -18.38
N VAL A 5 -4.19 -12.50 -18.44
CA VAL A 5 -3.32 -11.73 -17.53
C VAL A 5 -2.91 -10.44 -18.23
N HIS A 6 -3.28 -9.30 -17.67
CA HIS A 6 -3.11 -8.00 -18.31
C HIS A 6 -2.52 -6.95 -17.37
N GLY A 7 -1.52 -6.23 -17.85
CA GLY A 7 -0.96 -5.10 -17.12
C GLY A 7 -0.23 -5.45 -15.81
N VAL A 8 0.37 -4.41 -15.24
CA VAL A 8 1.16 -4.45 -14.02
C VAL A 8 0.68 -3.36 -13.08
N HIS A 9 0.67 -3.64 -11.79
CA HIS A 9 0.41 -2.65 -10.75
C HIS A 9 1.62 -2.50 -9.83
N LEU A 10 1.93 -1.25 -9.51
CA LEU A 10 2.96 -0.86 -8.56
C LEU A 10 2.26 -0.45 -7.27
N VAL A 11 2.53 -1.17 -6.18
CA VAL A 11 1.79 -1.01 -4.93
C VAL A 11 1.97 0.40 -4.34
N GLY A 12 3.14 1.01 -4.45
CA GLY A 12 3.39 2.33 -3.86
C GLY A 12 4.87 2.57 -3.77
N SER A 13 5.48 2.15 -2.66
CA SER A 13 6.93 2.25 -2.46
C SER A 13 7.78 1.50 -3.49
N VAL A 14 8.87 2.13 -3.93
CA VAL A 14 9.85 1.62 -4.90
C VAL A 14 11.26 1.95 -4.41
N PRO A 15 12.25 1.04 -4.54
CA PRO A 15 13.58 1.24 -3.96
C PRO A 15 14.47 2.10 -4.86
N LEU A 16 14.05 3.35 -5.07
CA LEU A 16 14.72 4.36 -5.89
C LEU A 16 14.82 5.69 -5.11
N PRO A 17 15.76 6.59 -5.49
CA PRO A 17 16.05 7.78 -4.70
C PRO A 17 14.95 8.84 -4.73
N ASP A 18 14.25 8.99 -5.86
CA ASP A 18 13.27 10.06 -6.08
C ASP A 18 12.16 9.67 -7.07
N ALA A 19 11.10 10.48 -7.13
CA ALA A 19 9.96 10.26 -8.00
C ALA A 19 10.34 10.24 -9.50
N GLU A 20 11.28 11.07 -9.95
CA GLU A 20 11.71 11.09 -11.35
C GLU A 20 12.34 9.74 -11.74
N SER A 21 13.22 9.22 -10.89
CA SER A 21 13.85 7.91 -11.06
C SER A 21 12.79 6.80 -11.11
N VAL A 22 11.80 6.84 -10.21
CA VAL A 22 10.70 5.87 -10.17
C VAL A 22 9.91 5.89 -11.47
N PHE A 23 9.47 7.08 -11.90
CA PHE A 23 8.69 7.22 -13.12
C PHE A 23 9.44 6.71 -14.35
N ARG A 24 10.71 7.11 -14.55
CA ARG A 24 11.50 6.70 -15.71
C ARG A 24 11.76 5.19 -15.70
N GLN A 25 12.22 4.65 -14.57
CA GLN A 25 12.70 3.27 -14.51
C GLN A 25 11.54 2.26 -14.51
N CYS A 26 10.46 2.53 -13.78
CA CYS A 26 9.31 1.64 -13.78
C CYS A 26 8.60 1.62 -15.13
N VAL A 27 8.43 2.77 -15.80
CA VAL A 27 7.83 2.80 -17.15
C VAL A 27 8.71 2.04 -18.16
N ALA A 28 10.03 2.18 -18.08
CA ALA A 28 10.96 1.43 -18.93
C ALA A 28 10.91 -0.09 -18.67
N ALA A 29 10.75 -0.51 -17.43
CA ALA A 29 10.75 -1.93 -17.05
C ALA A 29 9.46 -2.67 -17.49
N VAL A 30 8.31 -1.99 -17.47
CA VAL A 30 6.99 -2.57 -17.82
C VAL A 30 6.26 -1.70 -18.85
N PRO A 31 6.80 -1.55 -20.08
CA PRO A 31 6.27 -0.62 -21.07
C PRO A 31 4.84 -0.99 -21.45
N ASN A 32 3.98 0.04 -21.54
CA ASN A 32 2.55 -0.06 -21.87
C ASN A 32 1.74 -1.03 -21.00
N ARG A 33 2.16 -1.24 -19.74
CA ARG A 33 1.45 -2.16 -18.81
C ARG A 33 0.90 -1.46 -17.57
N LEU A 34 1.26 -0.22 -17.32
CA LEU A 34 0.78 0.56 -16.19
C LEU A 34 -0.48 1.33 -16.57
N LYS A 35 -1.53 1.22 -15.76
CA LYS A 35 -2.66 2.18 -15.76
C LYS A 35 -2.41 3.33 -14.79
N ARG A 36 -1.63 3.07 -13.74
CA ARG A 36 -1.36 3.95 -12.60
C ARG A 36 0.11 3.81 -12.23
N ILE A 37 0.74 4.89 -11.80
CA ILE A 37 2.14 4.89 -11.35
C ILE A 37 2.31 5.75 -10.08
N PRO A 38 2.84 5.20 -8.98
CA PRO A 38 3.12 5.94 -7.76
C PRO A 38 4.45 6.72 -7.86
N ASP A 39 4.63 7.68 -6.97
CA ASP A 39 5.92 8.40 -6.83
C ASP A 39 7.01 7.59 -6.12
N GLY A 40 6.71 6.36 -5.71
CA GLY A 40 7.65 5.44 -5.10
C GLY A 40 7.88 5.62 -3.61
N GLU A 41 7.16 6.54 -2.94
CA GLU A 41 7.30 6.80 -1.50
C GLU A 41 8.76 6.96 -1.06
N THR A 42 9.57 7.69 -1.83
CA THR A 42 11.02 7.72 -1.62
C THR A 42 11.44 8.54 -0.39
N GLY A 43 12.72 8.43 0.00
CA GLY A 43 13.28 9.15 1.14
C GLY A 43 12.68 8.73 2.49
N ASN A 44 12.23 9.69 3.29
CA ASN A 44 11.66 9.43 4.62
C ASN A 44 10.33 8.66 4.59
N ARG A 45 9.69 8.51 3.42
CA ARG A 45 8.46 7.73 3.23
C ARG A 45 8.70 6.26 2.86
N GLN A 46 9.95 5.83 2.68
CA GLN A 46 10.25 4.43 2.26
C GLN A 46 9.80 3.38 3.28
N LEU A 47 9.57 3.79 4.52
CA LEU A 47 9.07 2.94 5.62
C LEU A 47 7.58 3.20 5.90
N PHE A 48 6.78 3.37 4.84
CA PHE A 48 5.32 3.51 4.91
C PHE A 48 4.91 4.70 5.80
N THR A 49 4.29 4.45 6.96
CA THR A 49 3.77 5.51 7.83
C THR A 49 4.79 6.09 8.82
N THR A 50 6.04 5.61 8.89
CA THR A 50 7.02 6.07 9.90
C THR A 50 7.22 7.59 9.93
N PHE A 51 7.18 8.27 8.77
CA PHE A 51 7.29 9.72 8.72
C PHE A 51 6.13 10.47 9.41
N GLN A 52 4.98 9.81 9.61
CA GLN A 52 3.83 10.37 10.32
C GLN A 52 4.04 10.47 11.83
N ALA A 53 5.06 9.82 12.41
CA ALA A 53 5.38 10.00 13.82
C ALA A 53 5.64 11.47 14.19
N ALA A 54 6.09 12.29 13.22
CA ALA A 54 6.33 13.72 13.40
C ALA A 54 5.03 14.53 13.57
N ALA A 55 3.88 14.01 13.11
CA ALA A 55 2.57 14.67 13.29
C ALA A 55 2.21 14.82 14.78
N PHE A 56 2.84 14.06 15.67
CA PHE A 56 2.57 14.08 17.11
C PHE A 56 3.70 14.73 17.93
N ASP A 57 4.69 15.36 17.28
CA ASP A 57 5.83 16.00 17.97
C ASP A 57 5.43 17.21 18.82
N VAL A 58 4.24 17.76 18.57
CA VAL A 58 3.66 18.86 19.36
C VAL A 58 3.38 18.47 20.82
N TYR A 59 3.25 17.17 21.10
CA TYR A 59 3.13 16.65 22.46
C TYR A 59 3.90 15.32 22.60
N PRO A 60 5.22 15.36 22.84
CA PRO A 60 6.08 14.17 22.79
C PRO A 60 5.66 13.02 23.70
N ALA A 61 5.00 13.30 24.83
CA ALA A 61 4.51 12.27 25.75
C ALA A 61 3.40 11.39 25.16
N MET A 62 2.66 11.87 24.14
CA MET A 62 1.66 11.08 23.40
C MET A 62 2.31 10.06 22.46
N LYS A 63 3.59 10.22 22.09
CA LYS A 63 4.24 9.32 21.15
C LYS A 63 4.61 7.99 21.79
N THR A 64 4.51 6.93 21.00
CA THR A 64 5.13 5.65 21.34
C THR A 64 6.66 5.75 21.17
N HIS A 65 7.39 4.93 21.92
CA HIS A 65 8.77 4.64 21.57
C HIS A 65 8.76 3.54 20.50
N PHE A 66 8.59 3.96 19.24
CA PHE A 66 8.47 3.04 18.12
C PHE A 66 9.80 2.34 17.83
N ILE A 67 9.76 1.01 17.86
CA ILE A 67 10.86 0.15 17.43
C ILE A 67 10.28 -0.76 16.35
N HIS A 68 10.91 -0.76 15.17
CA HIS A 68 10.46 -1.61 14.08
C HIS A 68 10.41 -3.08 14.51
N ASN A 69 9.27 -3.71 14.23
CA ASN A 69 9.01 -5.12 14.48
C ASN A 69 9.07 -5.53 15.96
N ALA A 70 8.69 -4.64 16.86
CA ALA A 70 8.64 -4.90 18.30
C ALA A 70 7.28 -4.51 18.90
N PRO A 71 6.90 -5.10 20.06
CA PRO A 71 5.71 -4.69 20.79
C PRO A 71 5.74 -3.21 21.17
N ILE A 72 4.57 -2.58 21.16
CA ILE A 72 4.40 -1.19 21.60
C ILE A 72 4.30 -1.17 23.12
N ASN A 73 5.30 -0.56 23.76
CA ASN A 73 5.28 -0.31 25.20
C ASN A 73 4.39 0.91 25.49
N ASN A 74 3.33 0.69 26.27
CA ASN A 74 2.41 1.74 26.68
C ASN A 74 2.78 2.28 28.05
N ASN A 75 2.71 3.60 28.18
CA ASN A 75 2.90 4.30 29.46
C ASN A 75 1.54 4.58 30.12
N ASP A 76 1.57 4.81 31.43
CA ASP A 76 0.41 5.29 32.19
C ASP A 76 0.36 6.82 32.17
N PHE A 77 -0.85 7.37 32.05
CA PHE A 77 -1.12 8.80 32.02
C PHE A 77 -2.29 9.15 32.94
N THR A 78 -2.21 10.30 33.61
CA THR A 78 -3.36 10.84 34.34
C THR A 78 -4.39 11.42 33.37
N PRO A 79 -5.67 11.53 33.78
CA PRO A 79 -6.69 12.20 32.95
C PRO A 79 -6.28 13.61 32.51
N GLU A 80 -5.63 14.37 33.39
CA GLU A 80 -5.17 15.74 33.09
C GLU A 80 -4.09 15.76 31.99
N GLN A 81 -3.16 14.80 32.01
CA GLN A 81 -2.13 14.67 30.96
C GLN A 81 -2.74 14.27 29.61
N ILE A 82 -3.82 13.48 29.63
CA ILE A 82 -4.56 13.10 28.42
C ILE A 82 -5.31 14.31 27.87
N ASP A 83 -6.01 15.06 28.74
CA ASP A 83 -6.72 16.28 28.36
C ASP A 83 -5.79 17.34 27.77
N GLU A 84 -4.65 17.58 28.43
CA GLU A 84 -3.60 18.49 27.97
C GLU A 84 -3.10 18.08 26.58
N GLY A 85 -2.67 16.83 26.40
CA GLY A 85 -2.11 16.36 25.13
C GLY A 85 -3.11 16.41 23.98
N VAL A 86 -4.38 16.08 24.24
CA VAL A 86 -5.45 16.18 23.23
C VAL A 86 -5.73 17.63 22.85
N GLU A 87 -5.73 18.56 23.82
CA GLU A 87 -5.96 19.97 23.54
C GLU A 87 -4.79 20.61 22.79
N VAL A 88 -3.55 20.24 23.11
CA VAL A 88 -2.37 20.66 22.34
C VAL A 88 -2.47 20.18 20.90
N LEU A 89 -2.83 18.91 20.67
CA LEU A 89 -2.94 18.35 19.33
C LEU A 89 -4.04 19.05 18.50
N LYS A 90 -5.20 19.35 19.10
CA LYS A 90 -6.28 20.07 18.40
C LYS A 90 -5.86 21.47 17.93
N ASN A 91 -5.07 22.17 18.75
CA ASN A 91 -4.64 23.54 18.46
C ASN A 91 -3.42 23.62 17.54
N ALA A 92 -2.81 22.49 17.19
CA ALA A 92 -1.59 22.43 16.39
C ALA A 92 -1.79 22.52 14.87
N ASP A 93 -3.03 22.41 14.37
CA ASP A 93 -3.35 22.27 12.92
C ASP A 93 -2.46 21.24 12.21
N ILE A 94 -2.65 19.96 12.56
CA ILE A 94 -1.81 18.86 12.11
C ILE A 94 -1.71 18.81 10.58
N GLU A 95 -0.48 18.87 10.07
CA GLU A 95 -0.18 18.67 8.66
C GLU A 95 0.39 17.27 8.47
N THR A 96 -0.29 16.43 7.69
CA THR A 96 0.16 15.06 7.41
C THR A 96 1.30 15.03 6.39
N GLY A 97 1.44 16.09 5.56
CA GLY A 97 2.47 16.21 4.53
C GLY A 97 2.23 15.34 3.28
N TYR A 98 1.21 14.48 3.26
CA TYR A 98 0.86 13.67 2.08
C TYR A 98 0.52 14.55 0.87
N ASP A 99 -0.25 15.61 1.09
CA ASP A 99 -0.61 16.59 0.05
C ASP A 99 0.60 17.34 -0.50
N THR A 100 1.47 17.81 0.39
CA THR A 100 2.69 18.54 0.03
C THR A 100 3.57 17.71 -0.90
N VAL A 101 3.79 16.44 -0.56
CA VAL A 101 4.63 15.56 -1.38
C VAL A 101 3.92 15.13 -2.66
N ALA A 102 2.63 14.76 -2.60
CA ALA A 102 1.87 14.36 -3.78
C ALA A 102 1.82 15.47 -4.85
N ILE A 103 1.61 16.72 -4.44
CA ILE A 103 1.58 17.87 -5.35
C ILE A 103 2.95 18.08 -5.99
N ALA A 104 4.03 18.02 -5.21
CA ALA A 104 5.40 18.15 -5.75
C ALA A 104 5.76 17.00 -6.70
N SER A 105 5.42 15.76 -6.36
CA SER A 105 5.61 14.58 -7.22
C SER A 105 4.79 14.68 -8.51
N TYR A 106 3.59 15.25 -8.46
CA TYR A 106 2.75 15.44 -9.64
C TYR A 106 3.35 16.45 -10.63
N GLU A 107 4.05 17.49 -10.16
CA GLU A 107 4.76 18.40 -11.07
C GLU A 107 5.84 17.68 -11.89
N VAL A 108 6.57 16.75 -11.26
CA VAL A 108 7.55 15.89 -11.93
C VAL A 108 6.86 14.94 -12.91
N PHE A 109 5.78 14.30 -12.48
CA PHE A 109 4.97 13.42 -13.31
C PHE A 109 4.47 14.13 -14.59
N ARG A 110 3.92 15.35 -14.45
CA ARG A 110 3.42 16.15 -15.58
C ARG A 110 4.54 16.47 -16.57
N LYS A 111 5.70 16.90 -16.08
CA LYS A 111 6.88 17.16 -16.93
C LYS A 111 7.29 15.92 -17.71
N LEU A 112 7.34 14.75 -17.07
CA LEU A 112 7.70 13.50 -17.74
C LEU A 112 6.63 13.03 -18.75
N ARG A 113 5.36 13.35 -18.53
CA ARG A 113 4.31 13.12 -19.52
C ARG A 113 4.47 14.04 -20.74
N GLU A 114 4.79 15.33 -20.53
CA GLU A 114 5.10 16.27 -21.63
C GLU A 114 6.33 15.81 -22.45
N GLU A 115 7.31 15.19 -21.79
CA GLU A 115 8.48 14.54 -22.42
C GLU A 115 8.15 13.19 -23.09
N ARG A 116 6.90 12.71 -23.02
CA ARG A 116 6.43 11.39 -23.51
C ARG A 116 7.13 10.19 -22.87
N VAL A 117 7.75 10.39 -21.70
CA VAL A 117 8.27 9.31 -20.87
C VAL A 117 7.11 8.52 -20.29
N ILE A 118 6.16 9.23 -19.67
CA ILE A 118 4.93 8.62 -19.15
C ILE A 118 3.89 8.68 -20.27
N PRO A 119 3.31 7.53 -20.70
CA PRO A 119 2.26 7.52 -21.72
C PRO A 119 1.03 8.33 -21.30
N GLU A 120 0.36 8.91 -22.29
CA GLU A 120 -0.97 9.48 -22.10
C GLU A 120 -1.93 8.43 -21.53
N GLY A 121 -2.86 8.86 -20.68
CA GLY A 121 -3.83 7.98 -20.02
C GLY A 121 -3.32 7.23 -18.78
N VAL A 122 -2.01 7.19 -18.51
CA VAL A 122 -1.49 6.70 -17.22
C VAL A 122 -1.82 7.72 -16.13
N ARG A 123 -2.40 7.27 -15.02
CA ARG A 123 -2.71 8.12 -13.86
C ARG A 123 -1.57 8.15 -12.83
N PHE A 124 -1.41 9.28 -12.17
CA PHE A 124 -0.58 9.44 -10.99
C PHE A 124 -1.29 8.85 -9.76
N GLN A 125 -0.64 7.86 -9.13
CA GLN A 125 -1.15 7.16 -7.96
C GLN A 125 -0.64 7.82 -6.68
N VAL A 126 -1.57 8.15 -5.78
CA VAL A 126 -1.28 8.60 -4.41
C VAL A 126 -1.75 7.54 -3.42
N SER A 127 -0.80 6.85 -2.79
CA SER A 127 -1.08 5.86 -1.74
C SER A 127 -1.17 6.54 -0.37
N LEU A 128 -2.27 6.28 0.35
CA LEU A 128 -2.58 6.83 1.67
C LEU A 128 -2.91 5.71 2.65
N PRO A 129 -2.49 5.79 3.92
CA PRO A 129 -2.82 4.79 4.92
C PRO A 129 -4.24 5.01 5.44
N THR A 130 -4.82 3.96 6.04
CA THR A 130 -5.92 4.17 6.98
C THR A 130 -5.42 4.89 8.24
N VAL A 131 -6.30 5.60 8.92
CA VAL A 131 -5.97 6.30 10.18
C VAL A 131 -5.33 5.33 11.19
N ALA A 132 -5.85 4.11 11.25
CA ALA A 132 -5.34 3.05 12.10
C ALA A 132 -3.87 2.70 11.85
N ASN A 133 -3.42 2.70 10.58
CA ASN A 133 -2.03 2.42 10.20
C ASN A 133 -1.05 3.50 10.68
N VAL A 134 -1.54 4.65 11.14
CA VAL A 134 -0.72 5.75 11.67
C VAL A 134 -0.81 5.82 13.19
N ILE A 135 -2.02 5.93 13.73
CA ILE A 135 -2.16 6.20 15.17
C ILE A 135 -1.80 4.99 16.02
N MET A 136 -2.05 3.76 15.54
CA MET A 136 -1.71 2.55 16.29
C MET A 136 -0.20 2.45 16.59
N PRO A 137 0.71 2.56 15.61
CA PRO A 137 2.14 2.45 15.89
C PRO A 137 2.75 3.67 16.60
N PHE A 138 2.18 4.88 16.44
CA PHE A 138 2.86 6.12 16.86
C PHE A 138 2.19 6.88 18.02
N VAL A 139 0.98 6.50 18.43
CA VAL A 139 0.24 7.15 19.52
C VAL A 139 0.05 6.18 20.68
N GLN A 140 0.37 6.63 21.90
CA GLN A 140 0.17 5.89 23.15
C GLN A 140 -1.30 5.50 23.30
N LYS A 141 -1.58 4.26 23.73
CA LYS A 141 -2.94 3.70 23.80
C LYS A 141 -3.95 4.59 24.54
N ALA A 142 -3.50 5.30 25.57
CA ALA A 142 -4.33 6.21 26.36
C ALA A 142 -4.93 7.38 25.54
N PHE A 143 -4.29 7.75 24.43
CA PHE A 143 -4.70 8.89 23.59
C PHE A 143 -5.45 8.47 22.32
N ILE A 144 -5.23 7.26 21.81
CA ILE A 144 -5.68 6.81 20.48
C ILE A 144 -7.13 7.18 20.19
N GLN A 145 -8.06 6.82 21.07
CA GLN A 145 -9.50 7.07 20.87
C GLN A 145 -9.84 8.55 20.68
N ARG A 146 -9.11 9.46 21.34
CA ARG A 146 -9.33 10.92 21.22
C ARG A 146 -8.52 11.57 20.12
N VAL A 147 -7.44 10.92 19.67
CA VAL A 147 -6.56 11.37 18.58
C VAL A 147 -7.10 10.98 17.21
N GLU A 148 -7.73 9.81 17.10
CA GLU A 148 -8.31 9.28 15.86
C GLU A 148 -9.12 10.32 15.06
N PRO A 149 -10.15 10.99 15.61
CA PRO A 149 -10.92 11.98 14.83
C PRO A 149 -10.12 13.23 14.46
N ILE A 150 -9.08 13.58 15.21
CA ILE A 150 -8.23 14.75 14.94
C ILE A 150 -7.33 14.44 13.74
N TYR A 151 -6.66 13.28 13.76
CA TYR A 151 -5.80 12.85 12.67
C TYR A 151 -6.60 12.53 11.39
N GLU A 152 -7.79 11.92 11.52
CA GLU A 152 -8.71 11.68 10.40
C GLU A 152 -9.05 12.99 9.67
N ALA A 153 -9.42 14.04 10.42
CA ALA A 153 -9.72 15.34 9.83
C ALA A 153 -8.50 15.96 9.11
N ALA A 154 -7.29 15.81 9.65
CA ALA A 154 -6.05 16.26 9.02
C ALA A 154 -5.75 15.50 7.72
N LEU A 155 -5.95 14.18 7.71
CA LEU A 155 -5.78 13.35 6.52
C LEU A 155 -6.79 13.73 5.44
N PHE A 156 -8.05 13.96 5.80
CA PHE A 156 -9.10 14.39 4.85
C PHE A 156 -8.85 15.80 4.30
N LYS A 157 -8.32 16.72 5.11
CA LYS A 157 -7.84 18.04 4.65
C LYS A 157 -6.75 17.88 3.58
N ALA A 158 -5.79 16.97 3.80
CA ALA A 158 -4.77 16.66 2.80
C ALA A 158 -5.36 16.05 1.51
N MET A 159 -6.29 15.09 1.63
CA MET A 159 -6.98 14.51 0.46
C MET A 159 -7.71 15.56 -0.38
N ARG A 160 -8.42 16.50 0.26
CA ARG A 160 -9.08 17.60 -0.46
C ARG A 160 -8.06 18.47 -1.20
N ARG A 161 -6.96 18.85 -0.55
CA ARG A 161 -5.89 19.65 -1.17
C ARG A 161 -5.26 18.98 -2.38
N ILE A 162 -5.08 17.65 -2.34
CA ILE A 162 -4.56 16.86 -3.46
C ILE A 162 -5.54 16.93 -4.65
N GLN A 163 -6.84 16.71 -4.40
CA GLN A 163 -7.87 16.75 -5.46
C GLN A 163 -8.04 18.16 -6.04
N ASP A 164 -7.88 19.22 -5.23
CA ASP A 164 -7.91 20.60 -5.71
C ASP A 164 -6.71 20.97 -6.60
N ALA A 165 -5.56 20.34 -6.35
CA ALA A 165 -4.29 20.68 -7.01
C ALA A 165 -3.97 19.79 -8.22
N ILE A 166 -4.47 18.57 -8.25
CA ILE A 166 -4.19 17.58 -9.29
C ILE A 166 -5.45 17.35 -10.13
N PRO A 167 -5.40 17.50 -11.47
CA PRO A 167 -6.53 17.19 -12.34
C PRO A 167 -7.08 15.79 -12.09
N HIS A 168 -8.40 15.67 -11.92
CA HIS A 168 -9.03 14.42 -11.52
C HIS A 168 -8.79 13.26 -12.49
N GLN A 169 -8.70 13.56 -13.80
CA GLN A 169 -8.37 12.57 -14.83
C GLN A 169 -6.95 12.01 -14.74
N ASP A 170 -6.07 12.69 -14.01
CA ASP A 170 -4.70 12.25 -13.76
C ASP A 170 -4.55 11.55 -12.41
N LEU A 171 -5.50 11.70 -11.50
CA LEU A 171 -5.37 11.23 -10.13
C LEU A 171 -5.98 9.85 -9.93
N ALA A 172 -5.28 9.01 -9.16
CA ALA A 172 -5.81 7.80 -8.56
C ALA A 172 -5.38 7.74 -7.09
N PHE A 173 -6.32 7.58 -6.17
CA PHE A 173 -6.00 7.26 -4.78
C PHE A 173 -5.91 5.75 -4.60
N GLN A 174 -4.97 5.33 -3.76
CA GLN A 174 -4.94 3.99 -3.19
C GLN A 174 -5.01 4.08 -1.68
N LEU A 175 -5.90 3.32 -1.06
CA LEU A 175 -5.96 3.14 0.39
C LEU A 175 -5.19 1.89 0.82
N ASP A 176 -4.20 2.06 1.69
CA ASP A 176 -3.36 0.98 2.20
C ASP A 176 -3.88 0.48 3.56
N ILE A 177 -4.18 -0.82 3.63
CA ILE A 177 -5.00 -1.42 4.71
C ILE A 177 -4.24 -2.57 5.40
N ALA A 178 -3.11 -2.26 6.05
CA ALA A 178 -2.29 -3.27 6.72
C ALA A 178 -2.79 -3.60 8.14
N ALA A 179 -2.87 -2.60 9.03
CA ALA A 179 -3.33 -2.77 10.42
C ALA A 179 -4.75 -3.32 10.50
N ASP A 180 -5.63 -2.91 9.59
CA ASP A 180 -7.01 -3.35 9.54
C ASP A 180 -7.13 -4.83 9.18
N THR A 181 -6.24 -5.35 8.33
CA THR A 181 -6.15 -6.80 8.08
C THR A 181 -5.77 -7.53 9.36
N ALA A 182 -4.86 -6.97 10.16
CA ALA A 182 -4.46 -7.58 11.44
C ALA A 182 -5.59 -7.57 12.47
N PHE A 183 -6.31 -6.45 12.63
CA PHE A 183 -7.48 -6.42 13.52
C PHE A 183 -8.51 -7.47 13.12
N TRP A 184 -8.73 -7.64 11.81
CA TRP A 184 -9.73 -8.55 11.29
C TRP A 184 -9.31 -10.02 11.44
N GLU A 185 -8.05 -10.36 11.14
CA GLU A 185 -7.50 -11.70 11.36
C GLU A 185 -7.49 -12.08 12.86
N ALA A 186 -7.26 -11.11 13.75
CA ALA A 186 -7.32 -11.30 15.20
C ALA A 186 -8.73 -11.59 15.73
N THR A 187 -9.79 -11.42 14.92
CA THR A 187 -11.16 -11.79 15.32
C THR A 187 -11.39 -13.29 15.38
N ASP A 188 -10.57 -14.10 14.70
CA ASP A 188 -10.59 -15.56 14.84
C ASP A 188 -9.62 -16.00 15.94
N PRO A 189 -10.11 -16.53 17.08
CA PRO A 189 -9.25 -17.02 18.16
C PRO A 189 -8.31 -18.15 17.73
N GLN A 190 -8.58 -18.85 16.61
CA GLN A 190 -7.69 -19.89 16.08
C GLN A 190 -6.45 -19.33 15.37
N ASN A 191 -6.51 -18.05 14.97
CA ASN A 191 -5.38 -17.36 14.37
C ASN A 191 -4.43 -16.79 15.43
N VAL A 192 -4.94 -16.44 16.60
CA VAL A 192 -4.15 -15.83 17.68
C VAL A 192 -3.48 -16.92 18.51
N LYS A 193 -2.16 -17.08 18.34
CA LYS A 193 -1.32 -17.97 19.16
C LYS A 193 -0.56 -17.18 20.23
N GLU A 194 -0.05 -17.90 21.23
CA GLU A 194 0.91 -17.32 22.18
C GLU A 194 2.13 -16.80 21.41
N ASN A 195 2.48 -15.52 21.61
CA ASN A 195 3.54 -14.78 20.90
C ASN A 195 3.29 -14.50 19.39
N ASP A 196 2.04 -14.51 18.94
CA ASP A 196 1.71 -14.08 17.57
C ASP A 196 1.71 -12.54 17.44
N GLY A 197 2.15 -12.03 16.28
CA GLY A 197 2.16 -10.58 16.00
C GLY A 197 0.76 -9.95 16.05
N LEU A 198 -0.29 -10.74 15.82
CA LEU A 198 -1.69 -10.34 16.00
C LEU A 198 -2.01 -9.83 17.41
N LEU A 199 -1.27 -10.28 18.43
CA LEU A 199 -1.48 -9.80 19.80
C LEU A 199 -1.19 -8.30 19.95
N TRP A 200 -0.43 -7.70 19.04
CA TRP A 200 -0.14 -6.27 19.05
C TRP A 200 -1.29 -5.42 18.51
N PHE A 201 -2.19 -6.03 17.72
CA PHE A 201 -3.31 -5.36 17.07
C PHE A 201 -4.57 -5.52 17.92
N GLN A 202 -4.57 -4.88 19.09
CA GLN A 202 -5.75 -4.82 19.97
C GLN A 202 -6.61 -3.61 19.62
N PRO A 203 -7.89 -3.79 19.25
CA PRO A 203 -8.82 -2.68 19.06
C PRO A 203 -8.89 -1.75 20.29
N TRP A 204 -8.99 -0.44 20.04
CA TRP A 204 -9.21 0.58 21.08
C TRP A 204 -10.67 1.01 21.20
N TRP A 205 -11.53 0.50 20.32
CA TRP A 205 -12.96 0.74 20.32
C TRP A 205 -13.73 -0.45 20.91
N THR A 206 -15.02 -0.23 21.17
CA THR A 206 -15.97 -1.28 21.52
C THR A 206 -16.86 -1.61 20.31
N GLY A 207 -17.39 -2.83 20.26
CA GLY A 207 -18.26 -3.27 19.17
C GLY A 207 -17.57 -4.28 18.25
N ASP A 208 -18.21 -4.54 17.11
CA ASP A 208 -17.70 -5.47 16.11
C ASP A 208 -16.54 -4.84 15.31
N VAL A 209 -15.43 -5.56 15.20
CA VAL A 209 -14.23 -5.10 14.49
C VAL A 209 -14.49 -4.90 13.01
N LYS A 210 -15.28 -5.80 12.39
CA LYS A 210 -15.57 -5.79 10.96
C LYS A 210 -16.43 -4.58 10.61
N ASP A 211 -17.45 -4.31 11.43
CA ASP A 211 -18.31 -3.13 11.27
C ASP A 211 -17.49 -1.84 11.42
N TYR A 212 -16.72 -1.70 12.50
CA TYR A 212 -15.91 -0.50 12.75
C TYR A 212 -14.90 -0.23 11.62
N CYS A 213 -14.16 -1.26 11.20
CA CYS A 213 -13.21 -1.15 10.09
C CYS A 213 -13.90 -0.81 8.77
N THR A 214 -15.04 -1.44 8.46
CA THR A 214 -15.82 -1.10 7.26
C THR A 214 -16.24 0.38 7.29
N ASP A 215 -16.75 0.85 8.42
CA ASP A 215 -17.31 2.20 8.54
C ASP A 215 -16.25 3.29 8.28
N TYR A 216 -15.06 3.19 8.87
CA TYR A 216 -14.04 4.22 8.64
C TYR A 216 -13.38 4.11 7.26
N ILE A 217 -13.26 2.91 6.69
CA ILE A 217 -12.82 2.75 5.30
C ILE A 217 -13.84 3.42 4.36
N VAL A 218 -15.14 3.21 4.58
CA VAL A 218 -16.19 3.88 3.79
C VAL A 218 -16.18 5.40 3.98
N ARG A 219 -15.90 5.91 5.19
CA ARG A 219 -15.71 7.36 5.40
C ARG A 219 -14.55 7.91 4.56
N PHE A 220 -13.43 7.20 4.49
CA PHE A 220 -12.31 7.55 3.61
C PHE A 220 -12.74 7.54 2.14
N CYS A 221 -13.38 6.47 1.67
CA CYS A 221 -13.89 6.38 0.29
C CYS A 221 -14.84 7.54 -0.05
N SER A 222 -15.63 8.01 0.92
CA SER A 222 -16.56 9.12 0.77
C SER A 222 -15.90 10.48 0.59
N GLN A 223 -14.58 10.60 0.84
CA GLN A 223 -13.83 11.85 0.63
C GLN A 223 -13.29 12.00 -0.80
N VAL A 224 -13.43 10.97 -1.63
CA VAL A 224 -12.93 10.97 -3.01
C VAL A 224 -14.03 11.45 -3.95
N ASP A 225 -13.70 12.43 -4.78
CA ASP A 225 -14.58 12.96 -5.82
C ASP A 225 -14.85 11.87 -6.87
N GLN A 226 -16.09 11.78 -7.34
CA GLN A 226 -16.59 10.62 -8.13
C GLN A 226 -15.88 10.38 -9.48
N ASP A 227 -15.14 11.38 -9.97
CA ASP A 227 -14.37 11.34 -11.21
C ASP A 227 -12.85 11.16 -10.98
N VAL A 228 -12.43 11.01 -9.72
CA VAL A 228 -11.09 10.55 -9.32
C VAL A 228 -11.13 9.03 -9.15
N GLU A 229 -10.09 8.32 -9.58
CA GLU A 229 -10.07 6.87 -9.35
C GLU A 229 -9.72 6.53 -7.89
N LEU A 230 -10.38 5.50 -7.36
CA LEU A 230 -10.12 4.97 -6.03
C LEU A 230 -9.80 3.48 -6.10
N GLY A 231 -8.75 3.08 -5.40
CA GLY A 231 -8.40 1.69 -5.19
C GLY A 231 -7.93 1.36 -3.79
N MET A 232 -7.61 0.08 -3.59
CA MET A 232 -7.24 -0.45 -2.28
C MET A 232 -6.07 -1.44 -2.39
N HIS A 233 -5.05 -1.25 -1.57
CA HIS A 233 -4.02 -2.25 -1.34
C HIS A 233 -4.31 -3.01 -0.05
N ASN A 234 -4.65 -4.28 -0.22
CA ASN A 234 -4.80 -5.20 0.89
C ASN A 234 -3.41 -5.73 1.28
N CYS A 235 -3.07 -5.72 2.57
CA CYS A 235 -1.73 -6.04 3.02
C CYS A 235 -1.73 -6.86 4.32
N TYR A 236 -0.87 -7.88 4.40
CA TYR A 236 -0.55 -8.61 5.63
C TYR A 236 0.69 -8.05 6.33
N GLY A 237 1.03 -6.79 6.03
CA GLY A 237 2.24 -6.10 6.48
C GLY A 237 3.53 -6.78 6.00
N ASP A 238 4.66 -6.14 6.30
CA ASP A 238 5.97 -6.76 6.11
C ASP A 238 6.84 -6.37 7.30
N MET A 239 7.35 -7.40 7.97
CA MET A 239 8.27 -7.36 9.08
C MET A 239 9.53 -8.12 8.66
N GLN A 240 10.47 -7.42 8.01
CA GLN A 240 11.69 -8.03 7.44
C GLN A 240 11.36 -9.10 6.39
N HIS A 241 10.53 -8.75 5.41
CA HIS A 241 10.13 -9.65 4.30
C HIS A 241 9.36 -10.90 4.77
N ARG A 242 8.67 -10.78 5.91
CA ARG A 242 7.76 -11.78 6.46
C ARG A 242 6.49 -11.10 6.97
N HIS A 243 5.36 -11.78 6.90
CA HIS A 243 4.11 -11.26 7.45
C HIS A 243 4.12 -11.24 8.99
N TRP A 244 3.38 -10.30 9.60
CA TRP A 244 3.09 -10.36 11.04
C TRP A 244 2.27 -11.60 11.41
N HIS A 245 1.47 -12.08 10.46
CA HIS A 245 0.73 -13.33 10.50
C HIS A 245 0.75 -13.95 9.11
N GLU A 246 1.19 -15.20 9.00
CA GLU A 246 1.27 -15.87 7.71
C GLU A 246 -0.10 -16.45 7.30
N PRO A 247 -0.85 -15.81 6.38
CA PRO A 247 -2.27 -16.08 6.19
C PRO A 247 -2.51 -17.46 5.61
N LYS A 248 -3.55 -18.15 6.08
CA LYS A 248 -3.95 -19.48 5.57
C LYS A 248 -5.00 -19.40 4.47
N SER A 249 -5.61 -18.23 4.27
CA SER A 249 -6.68 -18.02 3.32
C SER A 249 -6.74 -16.54 2.95
N LEU A 250 -7.21 -16.24 1.74
CA LEU A 250 -7.54 -14.87 1.34
C LEU A 250 -8.93 -14.40 1.85
N ALA A 251 -9.60 -15.21 2.67
CA ALA A 251 -10.99 -14.98 3.08
C ALA A 251 -11.21 -13.66 3.82
N VAL A 252 -10.30 -13.26 4.72
CA VAL A 252 -10.42 -11.98 5.46
C VAL A 252 -10.33 -10.79 4.52
N VAL A 253 -9.36 -10.82 3.60
CA VAL A 253 -9.20 -9.78 2.57
C VAL A 253 -10.43 -9.72 1.67
N VAL A 254 -10.95 -10.86 1.22
CA VAL A 254 -12.15 -10.96 0.38
C VAL A 254 -13.39 -10.46 1.09
N GLU A 255 -13.62 -10.86 2.34
CA GLU A 255 -14.77 -10.44 3.14
C GLU A 255 -14.77 -8.92 3.31
N ARG A 256 -13.63 -8.34 3.69
CA ARG A 256 -13.52 -6.87 3.82
C ARG A 256 -13.75 -6.18 2.48
N GLN A 257 -13.07 -6.60 1.42
CA GLN A 257 -13.19 -5.99 0.10
C GLN A 257 -14.65 -6.01 -0.38
N LYS A 258 -15.36 -7.12 -0.16
CA LYS A 258 -16.78 -7.25 -0.48
C LYS A 258 -17.63 -6.25 0.29
N ARG A 259 -17.46 -6.17 1.62
CA ARG A 259 -18.20 -5.24 2.47
C ARG A 259 -17.97 -3.79 2.06
N VAL A 260 -16.73 -3.41 1.72
CA VAL A 260 -16.41 -2.06 1.26
C VAL A 260 -17.03 -1.78 -0.11
N MET A 261 -16.93 -2.70 -1.07
CA MET A 261 -17.55 -2.52 -2.40
C MET A 261 -19.07 -2.46 -2.37
N GLU A 262 -19.72 -3.07 -1.38
CA GLU A 262 -21.17 -3.01 -1.18
C GLU A 262 -21.61 -1.71 -0.48
N ALA A 263 -20.80 -1.17 0.42
CA ALA A 263 -21.16 -0.02 1.26
C ALA A 263 -20.60 1.34 0.77
N SER A 264 -19.51 1.32 0.00
CA SER A 264 -18.83 2.54 -0.47
C SER A 264 -19.74 3.34 -1.40
N PRO A 265 -19.86 4.67 -1.22
CA PRO A 265 -20.55 5.53 -2.18
C PRO A 265 -19.71 5.82 -3.42
N HIS A 266 -18.43 5.46 -3.42
CA HIS A 266 -17.51 5.62 -4.53
C HIS A 266 -17.24 4.26 -5.19
N PRO A 267 -17.23 4.15 -6.53
CA PRO A 267 -16.85 2.93 -7.21
C PRO A 267 -15.42 2.53 -6.87
N MET A 268 -15.17 1.24 -6.67
CA MET A 268 -13.81 0.73 -6.51
C MET A 268 -13.23 0.45 -7.90
N ASN A 269 -12.36 1.34 -8.37
CA ASN A 269 -11.76 1.24 -9.71
C ASN A 269 -10.71 0.13 -9.78
N PHE A 270 -9.98 -0.11 -8.68
CA PHE A 270 -8.99 -1.18 -8.63
C PHE A 270 -8.77 -1.70 -7.22
N PHE A 271 -8.27 -2.93 -7.09
CA PHE A 271 -7.68 -3.38 -5.83
C PHE A 271 -6.52 -4.33 -6.07
N HIS A 272 -5.63 -4.36 -5.10
CA HIS A 272 -4.52 -5.31 -5.00
C HIS A 272 -4.76 -6.29 -3.86
N MET A 273 -4.44 -7.56 -4.08
CA MET A 273 -4.46 -8.61 -3.06
C MET A 273 -3.11 -9.36 -2.99
N PRO A 274 -2.56 -9.57 -1.79
CA PRO A 274 -1.28 -10.25 -1.61
C PRO A 274 -1.47 -11.75 -1.78
N VAL A 275 -0.49 -12.42 -2.40
CA VAL A 275 -0.48 -13.89 -2.51
C VAL A 275 0.91 -14.38 -2.07
N PRO A 276 1.04 -14.96 -0.87
CA PRO A 276 2.34 -15.33 -0.35
C PRO A 276 2.90 -16.56 -1.04
N LYS A 277 4.21 -16.56 -1.30
CA LYS A 277 4.96 -17.78 -1.68
C LYS A 277 4.73 -18.95 -0.72
N SER A 278 4.43 -18.65 0.55
CA SER A 278 4.16 -19.67 1.57
C SER A 278 2.89 -20.48 1.31
N ALA A 279 1.93 -19.95 0.52
CA ALA A 279 0.72 -20.68 0.15
C ALA A 279 1.05 -21.88 -0.77
N VAL A 280 2.12 -21.76 -1.55
CA VAL A 280 2.67 -22.87 -2.37
C VAL A 280 3.51 -23.81 -1.51
N GLN A 281 4.29 -23.26 -0.57
CA GLN A 281 5.23 -24.03 0.26
C GLN A 281 4.56 -24.84 1.39
N ARG A 282 3.31 -24.52 1.75
CA ARG A 282 2.53 -25.19 2.82
C ARG A 282 1.43 -26.06 2.22
N PRO A 283 1.63 -27.38 2.02
CA PRO A 283 0.67 -28.26 1.35
C PRO A 283 -0.70 -28.34 2.05
N GLU A 284 -0.74 -28.14 3.37
CA GLU A 284 -1.97 -28.12 4.15
C GLU A 284 -2.86 -26.91 3.84
N VAL A 285 -2.22 -25.77 3.53
CA VAL A 285 -2.86 -24.56 3.00
C VAL A 285 -3.14 -24.78 1.51
N GLY A 286 -2.09 -24.83 0.69
CA GLY A 286 -2.17 -24.99 -0.76
C GLY A 286 -2.74 -23.76 -1.46
N LEU A 287 -2.16 -23.42 -2.61
CA LEU A 287 -2.49 -22.20 -3.34
C LEU A 287 -3.96 -22.14 -3.79
N THR A 288 -4.53 -23.23 -4.29
CA THR A 288 -5.94 -23.30 -4.71
C THR A 288 -6.90 -22.98 -3.56
N LYS A 289 -6.67 -23.52 -2.35
CA LYS A 289 -7.55 -23.23 -1.21
C LYS A 289 -7.37 -21.81 -0.73
N TYR A 290 -6.13 -21.32 -0.71
CA TYR A 290 -5.82 -19.94 -0.36
C TYR A 290 -6.60 -18.94 -1.24
N LEU A 291 -6.58 -19.16 -2.55
CA LEU A 291 -7.22 -18.30 -3.57
C LEU A 291 -8.74 -18.49 -3.67
N SER A 292 -9.28 -19.62 -3.21
CA SER A 292 -10.69 -19.97 -3.42
C SER A 292 -11.74 -18.91 -3.00
N PRO A 293 -11.55 -18.11 -1.92
CA PRO A 293 -12.51 -17.08 -1.54
C PRO A 293 -12.69 -16.00 -2.60
N LEU A 294 -11.69 -15.72 -3.44
CA LEU A 294 -11.74 -14.66 -4.46
C LEU A 294 -12.93 -14.79 -5.43
N LYS A 295 -13.47 -16.00 -5.58
CA LYS A 295 -14.71 -16.26 -6.33
C LYS A 295 -15.89 -15.41 -5.87
N GLU A 296 -15.96 -15.08 -4.59
CA GLU A 296 -17.05 -14.30 -4.02
C GLU A 296 -17.07 -12.85 -4.50
N LEU A 297 -15.94 -12.32 -4.98
CA LEU A 297 -15.84 -10.97 -5.52
C LEU A 297 -16.17 -10.89 -7.01
N LEU A 298 -16.16 -12.01 -7.74
CA LEU A 298 -16.38 -11.99 -9.20
C LEU A 298 -17.64 -11.21 -9.63
N PRO A 299 -18.81 -11.38 -9.00
CA PRO A 299 -19.99 -10.62 -9.42
C PRO A 299 -19.85 -9.11 -9.22
N LEU A 300 -19.12 -8.67 -8.19
CA LEU A 300 -18.89 -7.25 -7.92
C LEU A 300 -17.84 -6.66 -8.87
N ILE A 301 -16.76 -7.42 -9.13
CA ILE A 301 -15.73 -7.06 -10.10
C ILE A 301 -16.35 -6.87 -11.49
N GLU A 302 -17.19 -7.80 -11.94
CA GLU A 302 -17.86 -7.74 -13.24
C GLU A 302 -18.89 -6.61 -13.32
N ARG A 303 -19.65 -6.37 -12.23
CA ARG A 303 -20.62 -5.29 -12.12
C ARG A 303 -19.96 -3.92 -12.27
N ASP A 304 -18.83 -3.72 -11.60
CA ASP A 304 -18.18 -2.41 -11.46
C ASP A 304 -17.07 -2.18 -12.49
N GLY A 305 -16.63 -3.23 -13.19
CA GLY A 305 -15.47 -3.17 -14.09
C GLY A 305 -14.16 -2.91 -13.32
N THR A 306 -14.05 -3.44 -12.10
CA THR A 306 -12.90 -3.21 -11.22
C THR A 306 -11.64 -3.90 -11.74
N ASP A 307 -10.53 -3.18 -11.81
CA ASP A 307 -9.22 -3.77 -12.11
C ASP A 307 -8.71 -4.60 -10.91
N VAL A 308 -8.42 -5.87 -11.12
CA VAL A 308 -7.88 -6.77 -10.09
C VAL A 308 -6.39 -6.97 -10.30
N TYR A 309 -5.59 -6.74 -9.27
CA TYR A 309 -4.16 -7.03 -9.27
C TYR A 309 -3.82 -8.03 -8.17
N LEU A 310 -3.09 -9.10 -8.53
CA LEU A 310 -2.68 -10.12 -7.59
C LEU A 310 -1.16 -10.07 -7.40
N GLY A 311 -0.72 -10.13 -6.14
CA GLY A 311 0.67 -10.14 -5.73
C GLY A 311 1.37 -11.46 -6.01
N LEU A 312 1.46 -11.85 -7.29
CA LEU A 312 1.96 -13.15 -7.75
C LEU A 312 3.44 -13.13 -8.14
N VAL A 313 4.03 -11.95 -8.24
CA VAL A 313 5.39 -11.77 -8.75
C VAL A 313 6.38 -11.73 -7.60
N HIS A 314 7.37 -12.62 -7.66
CA HIS A 314 8.48 -12.66 -6.74
C HIS A 314 9.80 -12.60 -7.53
N GLU A 315 10.74 -11.81 -7.01
CA GLU A 315 12.06 -11.62 -7.61
C GLU A 315 12.78 -12.95 -7.81
N TYR A 316 13.39 -13.13 -8.98
CA TYR A 316 14.14 -14.30 -9.42
C TYR A 316 13.33 -15.60 -9.42
N LYS A 317 11.99 -15.51 -9.52
CA LYS A 317 11.06 -16.64 -9.42
C LYS A 317 10.00 -16.64 -10.54
N LYS A 318 10.44 -16.61 -11.79
CA LYS A 318 9.54 -16.62 -12.96
C LYS A 318 8.65 -17.86 -13.01
N GLU A 319 9.22 -19.04 -12.79
CA GLU A 319 8.48 -20.32 -12.87
C GLU A 319 7.41 -20.40 -11.78
N LEU A 320 7.72 -19.91 -10.57
CA LEU A 320 6.74 -19.80 -9.49
C LEU A 320 5.63 -18.82 -9.85
N THR A 321 5.97 -17.68 -10.46
CA THR A 321 4.97 -16.70 -10.92
C THR A 321 4.02 -17.33 -11.95
N GLU A 322 4.55 -18.11 -12.90
CA GLU A 322 3.75 -18.84 -13.89
C GLU A 322 2.86 -19.90 -13.24
N GLU A 323 3.37 -20.69 -12.30
CA GLU A 323 2.58 -21.64 -11.51
C GLU A 323 1.44 -20.94 -10.77
N MET A 324 1.72 -19.81 -10.14
CA MET A 324 0.73 -19.06 -9.39
C MET A 324 -0.36 -18.46 -10.28
N ILE A 325 0.01 -17.98 -11.48
CA ILE A 325 -0.94 -17.51 -12.50
C ILE A 325 -1.88 -18.64 -12.95
N GLU A 326 -1.35 -19.83 -13.25
CA GLU A 326 -2.18 -20.96 -13.67
C GLU A 326 -3.12 -21.40 -12.54
N ALA A 327 -2.65 -21.42 -11.29
CA ALA A 327 -3.50 -21.71 -10.14
C ALA A 327 -4.66 -20.71 -9.99
N VAL A 328 -4.43 -19.41 -10.26
CA VAL A 328 -5.52 -18.41 -10.29
C VAL A 328 -6.52 -18.73 -11.39
N LYS A 329 -6.06 -19.02 -12.62
CA LYS A 329 -6.94 -19.32 -13.76
C LYS A 329 -7.79 -20.57 -13.53
N GLU A 330 -7.21 -21.61 -12.92
CA GLU A 330 -7.91 -22.83 -12.56
C GLU A 330 -8.89 -22.61 -11.41
N THR A 331 -8.47 -21.85 -10.39
CA THR A 331 -9.27 -21.63 -9.19
C THR A 331 -10.43 -20.69 -9.49
N ILE A 332 -10.22 -19.62 -10.25
CA ILE A 332 -11.23 -18.59 -10.56
C ILE A 332 -11.37 -18.42 -12.09
N PRO A 333 -11.99 -19.39 -12.80
CA PRO A 333 -12.15 -19.32 -14.24
C PRO A 333 -12.93 -18.08 -14.67
N GLY A 334 -12.40 -17.33 -15.64
CA GLY A 334 -13.03 -16.13 -16.19
C GLY A 334 -12.52 -14.81 -15.59
N LEU A 335 -11.85 -14.84 -14.43
CA LEU A 335 -11.24 -13.65 -13.85
C LEU A 335 -10.21 -13.05 -14.82
N GLN A 336 -10.36 -11.76 -15.09
CA GLN A 336 -9.34 -10.94 -15.73
C GLN A 336 -8.56 -10.24 -14.63
N PHE A 337 -7.24 -10.32 -14.66
CA PHE A 337 -6.40 -9.77 -13.61
C PHE A 337 -5.03 -9.35 -14.14
N GLY A 338 -4.42 -8.36 -13.48
CA GLY A 338 -3.02 -8.02 -13.62
C GLY A 338 -2.16 -8.59 -12.50
N VAL A 339 -0.86 -8.39 -12.62
CA VAL A 339 0.11 -8.89 -11.64
C VAL A 339 0.80 -7.73 -10.92
N ALA A 340 1.26 -8.01 -9.71
CA ALA A 340 2.08 -7.11 -8.91
C ALA A 340 3.03 -7.94 -8.04
N THR A 341 3.95 -7.26 -7.36
CA THR A 341 4.60 -7.81 -6.17
C THR A 341 3.59 -7.97 -5.03
N GLU A 342 3.93 -8.78 -4.02
CA GLU A 342 3.06 -9.00 -2.85
C GLU A 342 2.82 -7.74 -2.01
N CYS A 343 3.80 -6.84 -1.95
CA CYS A 343 3.75 -5.57 -1.25
C CYS A 343 4.60 -4.53 -2.00
N GLY A 344 4.69 -3.30 -1.48
CA GLY A 344 5.61 -2.27 -2.00
C GLY A 344 7.08 -2.67 -1.88
N GLY A 345 7.89 -2.23 -2.84
CA GLY A 345 9.30 -2.60 -2.98
C GLY A 345 10.28 -1.71 -2.23
N GLY A 346 9.83 -0.71 -1.46
CA GLY A 346 10.72 0.31 -0.86
C GLY A 346 11.84 -0.22 0.07
N ARG A 347 11.75 -1.47 0.53
CA ARG A 347 12.77 -2.15 1.37
C ARG A 347 13.61 -3.18 0.61
N MET A 348 13.39 -3.32 -0.69
CA MET A 348 14.20 -4.17 -1.56
C MET A 348 15.39 -3.38 -2.09
N ASP A 349 16.35 -4.08 -2.70
CA ASP A 349 17.33 -3.42 -3.58
C ASP A 349 16.75 -3.30 -5.00
N TRP A 350 17.11 -2.23 -5.72
CA TRP A 350 16.63 -2.01 -7.09
C TRP A 350 16.81 -3.22 -8.03
N PRO A 351 17.96 -3.93 -8.08
CA PRO A 351 18.10 -5.09 -8.97
C PRO A 351 17.11 -6.23 -8.72
N ALA A 352 16.66 -6.41 -7.47
CA ALA A 352 15.65 -7.41 -7.13
C ALA A 352 14.25 -6.94 -7.57
N PHE A 353 13.92 -5.67 -7.31
CA PHE A 353 12.65 -5.10 -7.73
C PHE A 353 12.53 -5.00 -9.26
N GLU A 354 13.60 -4.60 -9.94
CA GLU A 354 13.67 -4.56 -11.41
C GLU A 354 13.49 -5.95 -12.02
N ASP A 355 14.07 -6.99 -11.42
CA ASP A 355 13.85 -8.38 -11.85
C ASP A 355 12.37 -8.78 -11.73
N ALA A 356 11.73 -8.45 -10.60
CA ALA A 356 10.29 -8.66 -10.44
C ALA A 356 9.49 -7.92 -11.54
N LEU A 357 9.82 -6.67 -11.86
CA LEU A 357 9.16 -5.93 -12.96
C LEU A 357 9.40 -6.60 -14.33
N LYS A 358 10.60 -7.13 -14.59
CA LYS A 358 10.90 -7.89 -15.82
C LYS A 358 10.07 -9.17 -15.90
N ILE A 359 9.95 -9.91 -14.81
CA ILE A 359 9.06 -11.09 -14.73
C ILE A 359 7.62 -10.68 -15.02
N ALA A 360 7.13 -9.62 -14.37
CA ALA A 360 5.79 -9.08 -14.59
C ALA A 360 5.54 -8.73 -16.06
N ALA A 361 6.50 -8.10 -16.74
CA ALA A 361 6.41 -7.78 -18.16
C ALA A 361 6.33 -9.05 -19.05
N GLN A 362 7.07 -10.11 -18.69
CA GLN A 362 7.12 -11.36 -19.45
C GLN A 362 5.83 -12.18 -19.35
N VAL A 363 5.13 -12.13 -18.21
CA VAL A 363 3.91 -12.91 -17.96
C VAL A 363 2.62 -12.17 -18.31
N THR A 364 2.69 -10.89 -18.69
CA THR A 364 1.52 -10.04 -18.98
C THR A 364 1.54 -9.47 -20.39
N LYS A 365 0.34 -9.25 -20.93
CA LYS A 365 0.15 -8.51 -22.18
C LYS A 365 0.23 -7.01 -21.94
N ALA A 366 0.86 -6.29 -22.87
CA ALA A 366 0.80 -4.83 -22.94
C ALA A 366 -0.60 -4.38 -23.36
N SER A 367 -0.99 -3.18 -22.93
CA SER A 367 -2.16 -2.48 -23.46
C SER A 367 -1.92 -2.11 -24.93
N GLU A 368 -2.91 -2.38 -25.78
CA GLU A 368 -2.93 -1.92 -27.18
C GLU A 368 -3.47 -0.49 -27.30
N GLU A 369 -4.02 0.07 -26.21
CA GLU A 369 -4.69 1.39 -26.20
C GLU A 369 -3.73 2.57 -25.96
N ASN A 370 -2.52 2.31 -25.46
CA ASN A 370 -1.54 3.35 -25.15
C ASN A 370 -0.57 3.58 -26.31
N ASP A 371 -0.22 4.84 -26.55
CA ASP A 371 0.86 5.20 -27.46
C ASP A 371 2.17 4.49 -27.08
N PRO A 372 3.04 4.13 -28.05
CA PRO A 372 4.32 3.48 -27.76
C PRO A 372 5.17 4.32 -26.79
N VAL A 373 5.66 3.71 -25.70
CA VAL A 373 6.61 4.35 -24.78
C VAL A 373 7.88 4.75 -25.53
N ASP A 374 8.32 6.00 -25.39
CA ASP A 374 9.63 6.42 -25.88
C ASP A 374 10.75 5.94 -24.92
N LEU A 375 11.24 4.73 -25.16
CA LEU A 375 12.34 4.15 -24.39
C LEU A 375 13.68 4.92 -24.54
N SER A 376 13.81 5.80 -25.54
CA SER A 376 14.99 6.65 -25.66
C SER A 376 14.96 7.81 -24.66
N ALA A 377 13.76 8.27 -24.29
CA ALA A 377 13.55 9.29 -23.27
C ALA A 377 13.76 8.75 -21.84
N THR A 378 13.75 7.43 -21.62
CA THR A 378 14.02 6.82 -20.30
C THR A 378 15.52 6.63 -20.02
N ALA A 379 16.41 6.90 -20.98
CA ALA A 379 17.84 6.59 -20.91
C ALA A 379 18.66 7.45 -19.92
N GLY A 380 18.09 8.53 -19.36
CA GLY A 380 18.76 9.37 -18.36
C GLY A 380 18.92 8.73 -16.97
N ALA A 381 18.35 7.53 -16.75
CA ALA A 381 18.29 6.86 -15.46
C ALA A 381 19.46 5.89 -15.17
N SER A 382 20.68 6.19 -15.63
CA SER A 382 21.83 5.37 -15.26
C SER A 382 22.27 5.66 -13.83
N HIS A 383 22.12 4.69 -12.93
CA HIS A 383 22.83 4.68 -11.64
C HIS A 383 24.34 4.77 -11.88
N SER A 384 24.93 5.94 -11.66
CA SER A 384 26.37 6.04 -11.43
C SER A 384 26.65 5.49 -10.03
N SER A 385 27.07 4.23 -9.96
CA SER A 385 27.70 3.68 -8.77
C SER A 385 29.11 4.27 -8.67
N GLU A 386 29.24 5.50 -8.17
CA GLU A 386 30.51 5.97 -7.65
C GLU A 386 30.63 5.47 -6.21
N SER A 387 31.41 4.41 -6.05
CA SER A 387 31.92 3.97 -4.76
C SER A 387 33.00 4.95 -4.32
N ASP A 388 32.65 5.89 -3.45
CA ASP A 388 33.64 6.66 -2.70
C ASP A 388 34.22 5.76 -1.60
N ASP A 389 35.38 5.21 -1.90
CA ASP A 389 36.28 4.53 -0.98
C ASP A 389 36.94 5.58 -0.07
N GLU A 390 36.22 6.04 0.96
CA GLU A 390 36.81 6.79 2.06
C GLU A 390 37.15 5.87 3.23
N THR A 391 38.44 5.53 3.28
CA THR A 391 39.15 4.93 4.41
C THR A 391 38.84 5.63 5.74
N ALA A 392 37.91 5.08 6.51
CA ALA A 392 37.69 5.47 7.90
C ALA A 392 38.75 4.81 8.79
N THR A 393 39.76 5.61 9.14
CA THR A 393 40.78 5.24 10.13
C THR A 393 40.14 5.23 11.52
N THR A 394 40.24 4.10 12.20
CA THR A 394 39.86 3.89 13.59
C THR A 394 40.58 4.86 14.53
N GLN A 395 39.83 5.63 15.33
CA GLN A 395 40.35 6.19 16.57
C GLN A 395 39.34 6.05 17.70
N THR A 396 39.66 5.12 18.58
CA THR A 396 39.14 4.92 19.92
C THR A 396 39.52 6.10 20.82
N VAL A 397 38.56 6.72 21.52
CA VAL A 397 38.82 7.40 22.80
C VAL A 397 37.62 7.22 23.74
N ILE A 398 37.89 6.45 24.80
CA ILE A 398 37.43 6.47 26.20
C ILE A 398 36.05 7.09 26.51
#